data_AF-A0AAE1U9L4-F1
#
_entry.id   AF-A0AAE1U9L4-F1
#
_cell.length_a   1.000
_cell.length_b   1.000
_cell.length_c   1.000
_cell.angle_alpha   90.00
_cell.angle_beta   90.00
_cell.angle_gamma   90.00
#
_symmetry.space_group_name_H-M   'P 1'
#
loop_
_entity.id
_entity.type
_entity.pdbx_description
1 polymer ?
#
loop_
_entity_poly.entity_id
_entity_poly.type
_entity_poly.pdbx_seq_one_letter_code
_entity_poly.pdbx_strand_id
1 'polypeptide(L)'
;MDVDDSTLELCLATALIATNLLSLMHTRNMKKKKKARRHWVKPWMARKSKNVFNNLLKEMCLEDQQAFYDYHRMHRKNFAELLELVSPLIKKQDTEMRKAVSPAQRLSITLRYLATGESRRSLEFQYRTSHCLISSIIPETCDAIFTSLKNDYLKLPTSSEEWQQVECGREHHVDLRAFKELVGVIAMMLKMCGIT
;
A
#
# COMPACT_ATOMS: atom_id res chain seq x y z
N MET A 1 46.75 11.74 -56.39
CA MET A 1 46.04 11.92 -55.10
C MET A 1 44.92 10.90 -55.15
N ASP A 2 45.32 9.65 -54.97
CA ASP A 2 44.45 8.51 -55.17
C ASP A 2 43.86 8.20 -53.80
N VAL A 3 42.56 8.43 -53.67
CA VAL A 3 41.82 8.04 -52.48
C VAL A 3 41.80 6.52 -52.51
N ASP A 4 42.63 5.91 -51.67
CA ASP A 4 42.76 4.45 -51.58
C ASP A 4 41.37 3.82 -51.41
N ASP A 5 41.07 2.81 -52.23
CA ASP A 5 39.81 2.06 -52.28
C ASP A 5 39.35 1.58 -50.88
N SER A 6 40.31 1.30 -50.00
CA SER A 6 40.11 0.95 -48.59
C SER A 6 39.51 2.07 -47.73
N THR A 7 39.79 3.33 -48.05
CA THR A 7 39.20 4.49 -47.36
C THR A 7 37.76 4.73 -47.80
N LEU A 8 37.44 4.43 -49.06
CA LEU A 8 36.07 4.49 -49.57
C LEU A 8 35.19 3.40 -48.93
N GLU A 9 35.71 2.18 -48.79
CA GLU A 9 35.02 1.09 -48.10
C GLU A 9 34.75 1.40 -46.62
N LEU A 10 35.72 1.98 -45.89
CA LEU A 10 35.55 2.37 -44.49
C LEU A 10 34.50 3.48 -44.32
N CYS A 11 34.46 4.45 -45.23
CA CYS A 11 33.45 5.51 -45.25
C CYS A 11 32.04 4.97 -45.54
N LEU A 12 31.90 4.01 -46.46
CA LEU A 12 30.61 3.36 -46.75
C LEU A 12 30.12 2.52 -45.57
N ALA A 13 31.02 1.77 -44.93
CA ALA A 13 30.69 0.97 -43.74
C ALA A 13 30.23 1.84 -42.56
N THR A 14 30.92 2.95 -42.29
CA THR A 14 30.53 3.88 -41.21
C THR A 14 29.22 4.61 -41.50
N ALA A 15 28.95 4.97 -42.76
CA ALA A 15 27.66 5.55 -43.16
C ALA A 15 26.49 4.57 -42.98
N LEU A 16 26.66 3.29 -43.33
CA LEU A 16 25.65 2.24 -43.09
C LEU A 16 25.39 1.99 -41.60
N ILE A 17 26.43 2.01 -40.77
CA ILE A 17 26.28 1.86 -39.33
C ILE A 17 25.55 3.08 -38.74
N ALA A 18 25.93 4.30 -39.12
CA ALA A 18 25.33 5.54 -38.62
C ALA A 18 23.84 5.66 -38.99
N THR A 19 23.47 5.31 -40.22
CA THR A 19 22.06 5.33 -40.68
C THR A 19 21.19 4.32 -39.95
N ASN A 20 21.69 3.10 -39.74
CA ASN A 20 20.99 2.08 -38.94
C ASN A 20 20.82 2.51 -37.48
N LEU A 21 21.84 3.13 -36.88
CA LEU A 21 21.79 3.71 -35.53
C LEU A 21 20.74 4.82 -35.43
N LEU A 22 20.73 5.76 -36.37
CA LEU A 22 19.74 6.83 -36.46
C LEU A 22 18.30 6.29 -36.61
N SER A 23 18.09 5.28 -37.45
CA SER A 23 16.79 4.60 -37.61
C SER A 23 16.34 3.90 -36.31
N LEU A 24 17.24 3.20 -35.64
CA LEU A 24 16.99 2.59 -34.32
C LEU A 24 16.68 3.63 -33.24
N MET A 25 17.38 4.76 -33.23
CA MET A 25 17.11 5.85 -32.29
C MET A 25 15.77 6.53 -32.58
N HIS A 26 15.42 6.75 -33.86
CA HIS A 26 14.16 7.36 -34.26
C HIS A 26 12.95 6.45 -33.91
N THR A 27 13.04 5.15 -34.21
CA THR A 27 12.01 4.17 -33.84
C THR A 27 11.86 4.03 -32.32
N ARG A 28 12.96 4.08 -31.55
CA ARG A 28 12.93 4.14 -30.08
C ARG A 28 12.26 5.43 -29.58
N ASN A 29 12.49 6.58 -30.20
CA ASN A 29 11.85 7.84 -29.82
C ASN A 29 10.36 7.89 -30.14
N MET A 30 9.95 7.31 -31.28
CA MET A 30 8.52 7.21 -31.64
C MET A 30 7.76 6.29 -30.69
N LYS A 31 8.38 5.21 -30.20
CA LYS A 31 7.83 4.36 -29.12
C LYS A 31 7.72 5.07 -27.76
N LYS A 32 8.45 6.17 -27.54
CA LYS A 32 8.43 6.96 -26.30
C LYS A 32 7.32 8.03 -26.26
N LYS A 33 6.56 8.25 -27.34
CA LYS A 33 5.40 9.16 -27.30
C LYS A 33 4.32 8.55 -26.39
N LYS A 34 4.30 8.96 -25.12
CA LYS A 34 3.31 8.53 -24.12
C LYS A 34 1.92 8.87 -24.65
N LYS A 35 1.05 7.87 -24.78
CA LYS A 35 -0.36 8.08 -25.17
C LYS A 35 -0.99 9.10 -24.23
N ALA A 36 -1.67 10.09 -24.79
CA ALA A 36 -2.44 11.06 -24.01
C ALA A 36 -3.41 10.31 -23.10
N ARG A 37 -3.44 10.70 -21.82
CA ARG A 37 -4.28 10.03 -20.82
C ARG A 37 -5.76 10.33 -21.14
N ARG A 38 -6.54 9.30 -21.48
CA ARG A 38 -7.97 9.43 -21.83
C ARG A 38 -8.81 10.06 -20.70
N HIS A 39 -8.48 9.74 -19.44
CA HIS A 39 -9.17 10.29 -18.27
C HIS A 39 -8.19 10.58 -17.14
N TRP A 40 -8.26 11.77 -16.53
CA TRP A 40 -7.48 12.11 -15.32
C TRP A 40 -7.75 11.14 -14.17
N VAL A 41 -9.03 10.84 -13.92
CA VAL A 41 -9.53 9.79 -13.01
C VAL A 41 -10.67 9.07 -13.72
N LYS A 42 -10.73 7.74 -13.63
CA LYS A 42 -11.85 6.98 -14.22
C LYS A 42 -13.18 7.43 -13.59
N PRO A 43 -14.27 7.63 -14.37
CA PRO A 43 -15.53 8.17 -13.85
C PRO A 43 -16.10 7.41 -12.65
N TRP A 44 -15.96 6.08 -12.62
CA TRP A 44 -16.41 5.27 -11.49
C TRP A 44 -15.58 5.52 -10.21
N MET A 45 -14.27 5.76 -10.32
CA MET A 45 -13.39 6.09 -9.17
C MET A 45 -13.66 7.48 -8.58
N ALA A 46 -14.19 8.41 -9.39
CA ALA A 46 -14.55 9.74 -8.93
C ALA A 46 -15.76 9.71 -7.95
N ARG A 47 -16.60 8.67 -8.01
CA ARG A 47 -17.76 8.48 -7.12
C ARG A 47 -17.34 7.93 -5.75
N LYS A 48 -16.62 8.74 -4.98
CA LYS A 48 -16.09 8.39 -3.64
C LYS A 48 -17.18 8.08 -2.62
N SER A 49 -18.32 8.75 -2.70
CA SER A 49 -19.48 8.51 -1.83
C SER A 49 -20.02 7.09 -1.93
N LYS A 50 -19.86 6.42 -3.08
CA LYS A 50 -20.40 5.08 -3.32
C LYS A 50 -19.46 3.95 -2.85
N ASN A 51 -18.32 4.24 -2.22
CA ASN A 51 -17.33 3.21 -1.87
C ASN A 51 -17.82 2.36 -0.67
N VAL A 52 -17.20 1.20 -0.43
CA VAL A 52 -17.61 0.29 0.64
C VAL A 52 -17.62 0.97 2.02
N PHE A 53 -16.61 1.83 2.28
CA PHE A 53 -16.47 2.56 3.53
C PHE A 53 -17.61 3.55 3.81
N ASN A 54 -18.10 4.24 2.79
CA ASN A 54 -19.14 5.25 2.94
C ASN A 54 -20.57 4.67 2.88
N ASN A 55 -20.75 3.40 2.49
CA ASN A 55 -22.06 2.73 2.37
C ASN A 55 -22.08 1.48 3.26
N LEU A 56 -21.72 0.32 2.72
CA LEU A 56 -21.82 -0.98 3.38
C LEU A 56 -21.22 -1.01 4.79
N LEU A 57 -20.04 -0.41 5.01
CA LEU A 57 -19.45 -0.41 6.35
C LEU A 57 -20.21 0.46 7.36
N LYS A 58 -20.94 1.49 6.90
CA LYS A 58 -21.83 2.26 7.78
C LYS A 58 -23.09 1.47 8.11
N GLU A 59 -23.66 0.77 7.13
CA GLU A 59 -24.81 -0.12 7.32
C GLU A 59 -24.47 -1.22 8.33
N MET A 60 -23.36 -1.96 8.12
CA MET A 60 -22.85 -2.94 9.09
C MET A 60 -22.62 -2.34 10.48
N CYS A 61 -22.05 -1.13 10.55
CA CYS A 61 -21.78 -0.47 11.82
C CYS A 61 -23.05 -0.18 12.65
N LEU A 62 -24.20 -0.01 11.99
CA LEU A 62 -25.48 0.30 12.61
C LEU A 62 -26.34 -0.95 12.83
N GLU A 63 -26.32 -1.88 11.87
CA GLU A 63 -27.27 -3.00 11.78
C GLU A 63 -26.66 -4.34 12.20
N ASP A 64 -25.36 -4.55 11.96
CA ASP A 64 -24.70 -5.85 12.18
C ASP A 64 -23.23 -5.68 12.65
N GLN A 65 -23.08 -5.59 13.97
CA GLN A 65 -21.77 -5.46 14.61
C GLN A 65 -20.87 -6.68 14.39
N GLN A 66 -21.45 -7.87 14.19
CA GLN A 66 -20.70 -9.09 13.94
C GLN A 66 -20.11 -9.06 12.52
N ALA A 67 -20.88 -8.65 11.52
CA ALA A 67 -20.35 -8.43 10.18
C ALA A 67 -19.22 -7.37 10.16
N PHE A 68 -19.34 -6.30 10.95
CA PHE A 68 -18.26 -5.32 11.09
C PHE A 68 -16.99 -5.95 11.69
N TYR A 69 -17.15 -6.78 12.73
CA TYR A 69 -16.05 -7.53 13.33
C TYR A 69 -15.41 -8.48 12.32
N ASP A 70 -16.20 -9.28 11.60
CA ASP A 70 -15.67 -10.24 10.63
C ASP A 70 -14.97 -9.54 9.45
N TYR A 71 -15.42 -8.34 9.09
CA TYR A 71 -14.78 -7.57 8.03
C TYR A 71 -13.39 -7.06 8.43
N HIS A 72 -13.20 -6.59 9.67
CA HIS A 72 -11.94 -5.96 10.14
C HIS A 72 -11.11 -6.82 11.12
N ARG A 73 -11.65 -7.95 11.58
CA ARG A 73 -11.18 -8.72 12.76
C ARG A 73 -11.02 -7.84 14.01
N MET A 74 -11.91 -6.86 14.16
CA MET A 74 -11.84 -5.85 15.21
C MET A 74 -13.23 -5.28 15.50
N HIS A 75 -13.60 -5.19 16.77
CA HIS A 75 -14.86 -4.56 17.17
C HIS A 75 -14.85 -3.06 16.88
N ARG A 76 -16.03 -2.50 16.62
CA ARG A 76 -16.22 -1.07 16.34
C ARG A 76 -15.60 -0.17 17.40
N LYS A 77 -15.77 -0.52 18.68
CA LYS A 77 -15.22 0.25 19.81
C LYS A 77 -13.70 0.35 19.70
N ASN A 78 -13.01 -0.78 19.58
CA ASN A 78 -11.56 -0.84 19.43
C ASN A 78 -11.09 -0.16 18.13
N PHE A 79 -11.87 -0.26 17.05
CA PHE A 79 -11.59 0.47 15.82
C PHE A 79 -11.61 1.99 16.03
N ALA A 80 -12.58 2.51 16.78
CA ALA A 80 -12.68 3.94 17.09
C ALA A 80 -11.53 4.41 17.98
N GLU A 81 -11.20 3.64 19.03
CA GLU A 81 -10.07 3.92 19.92
C GLU A 81 -8.74 3.91 19.15
N LEU A 82 -8.52 2.89 18.33
CA LEU A 82 -7.33 2.81 17.49
C LEU A 82 -7.27 3.97 16.49
N LEU A 83 -8.41 4.34 15.90
CA LEU A 83 -8.50 5.46 14.98
C LEU A 83 -8.10 6.77 15.64
N GLU A 84 -8.54 7.03 16.86
CA GLU A 84 -8.15 8.24 17.61
C GLU A 84 -6.63 8.32 17.79
N LEU A 85 -5.98 7.19 18.12
CA LEU A 85 -4.53 7.12 18.28
C LEU A 85 -3.77 7.32 16.97
N VAL A 86 -4.18 6.68 15.88
CA VAL A 86 -3.43 6.72 14.61
C VAL A 86 -3.77 7.92 13.73
N SER A 87 -4.95 8.53 13.91
CA SER A 87 -5.45 9.63 13.06
C SER A 87 -4.46 10.79 12.92
N PRO A 88 -3.79 11.27 13.99
CA PRO A 88 -2.77 12.33 13.87
C PRO A 88 -1.61 11.97 12.94
N LEU A 89 -1.26 10.68 12.83
CA LEU A 89 -0.12 10.20 12.06
C LEU A 89 -0.47 9.94 10.59
N ILE A 90 -1.71 9.51 10.31
CA ILE A 90 -2.14 9.10 8.96
C ILE A 90 -2.99 10.15 8.23
N LYS A 91 -3.40 11.22 8.91
CA LYS A 91 -4.16 12.32 8.31
C LYS A 91 -3.33 13.02 7.24
N LYS A 92 -3.93 13.18 6.05
CA LYS A 92 -3.34 13.95 4.94
C LYS A 92 -4.19 15.19 4.69
N GLN A 93 -3.55 16.21 4.14
CA GLN A 93 -4.21 17.46 3.77
C GLN A 93 -4.98 17.30 2.46
N ASP A 94 -6.14 17.95 2.39
CA ASP A 94 -6.88 18.10 1.15
C ASP A 94 -6.12 19.01 0.19
N THR A 95 -6.16 18.67 -1.10
CA THR A 95 -5.64 19.53 -2.18
C THR A 95 -6.81 20.14 -2.93
N GLU A 96 -6.60 21.28 -3.60
CA GLU A 96 -7.65 21.95 -4.38
C GLU A 96 -8.37 21.01 -5.36
N MET A 97 -7.62 20.10 -5.98
CA MET A 97 -8.14 19.18 -6.99
C MET A 97 -8.64 17.84 -6.43
N ARG A 98 -8.30 17.48 -5.17
CA ARG A 98 -8.60 16.17 -4.61
C ARG A 98 -8.63 16.18 -3.09
N LYS A 99 -9.75 15.71 -2.53
CA LYS A 99 -9.86 15.37 -1.11
C LYS A 99 -9.00 14.16 -0.76
N ALA A 100 -8.29 14.26 0.35
CA ALA A 100 -7.52 13.17 0.92
C ALA A 100 -8.43 12.01 1.34
N VAL A 101 -7.87 10.80 1.33
CA VAL A 101 -8.55 9.64 1.93
C VAL A 101 -8.57 9.86 3.44
N SER A 102 -9.75 9.78 4.05
CA SER A 102 -9.90 10.05 5.48
C SER A 102 -9.10 9.04 6.32
N PRO A 103 -8.61 9.43 7.52
CA PRO A 103 -7.91 8.52 8.42
C PRO A 103 -8.66 7.22 8.68
N ALA A 104 -9.97 7.32 8.90
CA ALA A 104 -10.84 6.17 9.14
C ALA A 104 -10.88 5.19 7.94
N GLN A 105 -10.97 5.72 6.72
CA GLN A 105 -10.93 4.90 5.52
C GLN A 105 -9.54 4.28 5.31
N ARG A 106 -8.45 5.00 5.61
CA ARG A 106 -7.07 4.47 5.55
C ARG A 106 -6.86 3.31 6.52
N LEU A 107 -7.35 3.46 7.75
CA LEU A 107 -7.33 2.40 8.76
C LEU A 107 -8.14 1.19 8.32
N SER A 108 -9.37 1.41 7.83
CA SER A 108 -10.24 0.34 7.32
C SER A 108 -9.62 -0.44 6.16
N ILE A 109 -9.01 0.24 5.18
CA ILE A 109 -8.27 -0.41 4.08
C ILE A 109 -7.15 -1.31 4.62
N THR A 110 -6.40 -0.81 5.60
CA THR A 110 -5.24 -1.51 6.15
C THR A 110 -5.67 -2.71 6.96
N LEU A 111 -6.63 -2.55 7.88
CA LEU A 111 -7.17 -3.67 8.66
C LEU A 111 -7.81 -4.72 7.76
N ARG A 112 -8.53 -4.31 6.71
CA ARG A 112 -9.08 -5.27 5.74
C ARG A 112 -7.98 -6.06 5.04
N TYR A 113 -6.93 -5.38 4.58
CA TYR A 113 -5.76 -6.03 3.96
C TYR A 113 -5.09 -7.03 4.92
N LEU A 114 -4.92 -6.65 6.19
CA LEU A 114 -4.32 -7.50 7.21
C LEU A 114 -5.21 -8.69 7.60
N ALA A 115 -6.52 -8.48 7.67
CA ALA A 115 -7.49 -9.50 8.04
C ALA A 115 -7.63 -10.61 6.99
N THR A 116 -7.52 -10.28 5.70
CA THR A 116 -7.82 -11.23 4.61
C THR A 116 -6.67 -11.48 3.64
N GLY A 117 -5.61 -10.68 3.66
CA GLY A 117 -4.51 -10.77 2.69
C GLY A 117 -4.91 -10.50 1.24
N GLU A 118 -6.03 -9.80 1.00
CA GLU A 118 -6.56 -9.63 -0.35
C GLU A 118 -5.70 -8.71 -1.22
N SER A 119 -5.77 -8.88 -2.55
CA SER A 119 -4.96 -8.07 -3.46
C SER A 119 -5.34 -6.58 -3.39
N ARG A 120 -4.34 -5.70 -3.53
CA ARG A 120 -4.54 -4.24 -3.64
C ARG A 120 -5.48 -3.84 -4.77
N ARG A 121 -5.63 -4.69 -5.80
CA ARG A 121 -6.56 -4.51 -6.92
C ARG A 121 -8.00 -4.76 -6.50
N SER A 122 -8.26 -5.77 -5.67
CA SER A 122 -9.58 -5.99 -5.08
C SER A 122 -10.00 -4.79 -4.23
N LEU A 123 -9.10 -4.33 -3.35
CA LEU A 123 -9.30 -3.14 -2.52
C LEU A 123 -9.53 -1.87 -3.37
N GLU A 124 -8.87 -1.75 -4.53
CA GLU A 124 -9.07 -0.63 -5.46
C GLU A 124 -10.53 -0.52 -5.90
N PHE A 125 -11.18 -1.64 -6.21
CA PHE A 125 -12.59 -1.66 -6.61
C PHE A 125 -13.52 -1.35 -5.44
N GLN A 126 -13.30 -1.96 -4.28
CA GLN A 126 -14.14 -1.79 -3.08
C GLN A 126 -14.10 -0.36 -2.53
N TYR A 127 -12.90 0.17 -2.31
CA TYR A 127 -12.70 1.48 -1.69
C TYR A 127 -12.66 2.62 -2.71
N ARG A 128 -12.70 2.30 -4.01
CA ARG A 128 -12.52 3.24 -5.12
C ARG A 128 -11.27 4.10 -4.97
N THR A 129 -10.20 3.49 -4.46
CA THR A 129 -8.91 4.13 -4.17
C THR A 129 -7.85 3.47 -5.03
N SER A 130 -7.00 4.24 -5.72
CA SER A 130 -6.06 3.62 -6.67
C SER A 130 -5.14 2.62 -5.97
N HIS A 131 -4.85 1.48 -6.62
CA HIS A 131 -3.94 0.48 -6.03
C HIS A 131 -2.56 1.08 -5.64
N CYS A 132 -2.04 2.05 -6.41
CA CYS A 132 -0.79 2.75 -6.07
C CYS A 132 -0.90 3.49 -4.73
N LEU A 133 -2.04 4.14 -4.48
CA LEU A 133 -2.27 4.85 -3.22
C LEU A 133 -2.49 3.87 -2.08
N ILE A 134 -3.23 2.78 -2.31
CA ILE A 134 -3.38 1.69 -1.32
C ILE A 134 -2.01 1.12 -0.94
N SER A 135 -1.10 1.00 -1.92
CA SER A 135 0.26 0.52 -1.68
C SER A 135 1.07 1.40 -0.74
N SER A 136 0.78 2.71 -0.67
CA SER A 136 1.41 3.60 0.31
C SER A 136 0.62 3.67 1.62
N ILE A 137 -0.72 3.63 1.55
CA ILE A 137 -1.60 3.66 2.73
C ILE A 137 -1.29 2.52 3.69
N ILE A 138 -1.15 1.29 3.19
CA ILE A 138 -0.95 0.11 4.04
C ILE A 138 0.29 0.26 4.93
N PRO A 139 1.53 0.43 4.39
CA PRO A 139 2.71 0.59 5.23
C PRO A 139 2.63 1.84 6.11
N GLU A 140 2.20 3.00 5.58
CA GLU A 140 2.05 4.23 6.38
C GLU A 140 1.12 4.03 7.60
N THR A 141 0.07 3.23 7.45
CA THR A 141 -0.88 2.97 8.52
C THR A 141 -0.36 1.90 9.47
N CYS A 142 0.30 0.85 8.97
CA CYS A 142 0.97 -0.13 9.84
C CYS A 142 2.03 0.53 10.72
N ASP A 143 2.83 1.44 10.17
CA ASP A 143 3.84 2.20 10.92
C ASP A 143 3.21 3.09 11.98
N ALA A 144 2.09 3.74 11.65
CA ALA A 144 1.33 4.55 12.60
C ALA A 144 0.73 3.70 13.73
N ILE A 145 0.16 2.55 13.41
CA ILE A 145 -0.37 1.59 14.38
C ILE A 145 0.75 1.13 15.32
N PHE A 146 1.90 0.71 14.75
CA PHE A 146 3.06 0.28 15.54
C PHE A 146 3.57 1.40 16.44
N THR A 147 3.72 2.62 15.91
CA THR A 147 4.21 3.78 16.66
C THR A 147 3.28 4.16 17.82
N SER A 148 1.97 4.02 17.62
CA SER A 148 0.97 4.36 18.64
C SER A 148 0.91 3.33 19.75
N LEU A 149 1.06 2.04 19.42
CA LEU A 149 0.86 0.95 20.38
C LEU A 149 2.17 0.47 21.01
N LYS A 150 3.35 0.85 20.49
CA LYS A 150 4.63 0.36 20.99
C LYS A 150 4.86 0.67 22.48
N ASN A 151 4.49 1.87 22.93
CA ASN A 151 4.82 2.35 24.28
C ASN A 151 3.89 1.75 25.34
N ASP A 152 2.60 1.66 25.03
CA ASP A 152 1.59 1.22 25.99
C ASP A 152 1.52 -0.31 26.06
N TYR A 153 1.88 -1.00 24.97
CA TYR A 153 1.48 -2.38 24.77
C TYR A 153 2.58 -3.35 24.29
N LEU A 154 3.70 -2.84 23.75
CA LEU A 154 4.86 -3.66 23.40
C LEU A 154 6.02 -3.40 24.36
N LYS A 155 5.96 -3.99 25.57
CA LYS A 155 7.21 -4.28 26.30
C LYS A 155 7.92 -5.41 25.58
N LEU A 156 8.95 -5.06 24.81
CA LEU A 156 9.84 -6.03 24.17
C LEU A 156 10.76 -6.60 25.25
N PRO A 157 10.79 -7.93 25.44
CA PRO A 157 11.72 -8.56 26.36
C PRO A 157 13.16 -8.24 25.93
N THR A 158 13.98 -7.74 26.84
CA THR A 158 15.35 -7.28 26.52
C THR A 158 16.37 -8.36 26.85
N SER A 159 16.02 -9.34 27.70
CA SER A 159 16.89 -10.45 28.10
C SER A 159 16.40 -11.79 27.54
N SER A 160 17.34 -12.68 27.19
CA SER A 160 17.07 -14.05 26.72
C SER A 160 16.19 -14.87 27.69
N GLU A 161 16.24 -14.57 28.99
CA GLU A 161 15.47 -15.25 30.02
C GLU A 161 14.00 -14.77 30.06
N GLU A 162 13.74 -13.48 29.77
CA GLU A 162 12.38 -12.96 29.63
C GLU A 162 11.69 -13.52 28.37
N TRP A 163 12.45 -13.80 27.31
CA TRP A 163 11.93 -14.49 26.11
C TRP A 163 11.43 -15.91 26.43
N GLN A 164 12.18 -16.68 27.23
CA GLN A 164 11.77 -18.03 27.65
C GLN A 164 10.55 -18.00 28.58
N GLN A 165 10.40 -16.96 29.41
CA GLN A 165 9.20 -16.77 30.24
C GLN A 165 7.95 -16.40 29.43
N VAL A 166 8.11 -15.66 28.32
CA VAL A 166 6.99 -15.35 27.40
C VAL A 166 6.53 -16.60 26.63
N GLU A 167 7.44 -17.53 26.33
CA GLU A 167 7.10 -18.84 25.72
C GLU A 167 6.47 -19.81 26.73
N CYS A 168 6.92 -19.82 27.98
CA CYS A 168 6.48 -20.78 29.00
C CYS A 168 5.26 -20.32 29.83
N GLY A 169 5.09 -19.01 30.04
CA GLY A 169 4.05 -18.42 30.90
C GLY A 169 2.91 -17.75 30.14
N ARG A 170 1.97 -18.53 29.61
CA ARG A 170 0.64 -18.02 29.21
C ARG A 170 -0.14 -17.68 30.47
N GLU A 171 -0.01 -16.46 31.01
CA GLU A 171 -1.09 -15.71 31.69
C GLU A 171 -0.58 -14.44 32.39
N HIS A 172 -0.61 -13.30 31.69
CA HIS A 172 -0.83 -12.01 32.34
C HIS A 172 -1.84 -11.18 31.54
N HIS A 173 -2.81 -10.68 32.30
CA HIS A 173 -4.07 -10.09 31.87
C HIS A 173 -3.83 -8.63 31.45
N VAL A 174 -3.64 -8.42 30.15
CA VAL A 174 -3.95 -7.18 29.43
C VAL A 174 -4.37 -7.64 28.03
N ASP A 175 -5.45 -7.08 27.48
CA ASP A 175 -6.11 -7.48 26.23
C ASP A 175 -5.26 -7.15 24.97
N LEU A 176 -4.08 -7.76 24.91
CA LEU A 176 -2.95 -7.47 23.99
C LEU A 176 -2.25 -8.74 23.49
N ARG A 177 -2.64 -9.91 23.99
CA ARG A 177 -2.22 -11.21 23.44
C ARG A 177 -2.70 -11.37 21.98
N ALA A 178 -3.85 -10.79 21.61
CA ALA A 178 -4.36 -10.76 20.23
C ALA A 178 -3.56 -9.83 19.29
N PHE A 179 -2.93 -8.80 19.84
CA PHE A 179 -2.14 -7.83 19.07
C PHE A 179 -0.69 -8.32 18.83
N LYS A 180 -0.16 -9.12 19.77
CA LYS A 180 1.19 -9.72 19.70
C LYS A 180 1.30 -10.81 18.61
N GLU A 181 0.23 -11.56 18.32
CA GLU A 181 0.18 -12.45 17.14
C GLU A 181 -0.08 -11.68 15.83
N LEU A 182 -0.83 -10.58 15.89
CA LEU A 182 -1.11 -9.73 14.74
C LEU A 182 0.17 -9.04 14.21
N VAL A 183 1.03 -8.51 15.07
CA VAL A 183 2.29 -7.85 14.67
C VAL A 183 3.39 -8.86 14.30
N GLY A 184 3.41 -10.04 14.93
CA GLY A 184 4.32 -11.14 14.56
C GLY A 184 4.03 -11.69 13.16
N VAL A 185 2.75 -11.87 12.80
CA VAL A 185 2.32 -12.27 11.44
C VAL A 185 2.54 -11.14 10.43
N ILE A 186 2.38 -9.87 10.81
CA ILE A 186 2.71 -8.72 9.95
C ILE A 186 4.22 -8.63 9.66
N ALA A 187 5.08 -8.89 10.65
CA ALA A 187 6.54 -8.96 10.48
C ALA A 187 6.99 -10.18 9.65
N MET A 188 6.27 -11.31 9.75
CA MET A 188 6.53 -12.51 8.96
C MET A 188 6.02 -12.38 7.51
N MET A 189 4.88 -11.71 7.28
CA MET A 189 4.36 -11.40 5.94
C MET A 189 5.20 -10.34 5.20
N LEU A 190 5.78 -9.35 5.89
CA LEU A 190 6.72 -8.40 5.25
C LEU A 190 8.02 -9.09 4.80
N LYS A 191 8.44 -10.17 5.47
CA LYS A 191 9.62 -10.97 5.11
C LYS A 191 9.35 -12.01 4.00
N MET A 192 8.10 -12.42 3.80
CA MET A 192 7.68 -13.35 2.74
C MET A 192 7.13 -12.68 1.46
N CYS A 193 6.63 -11.44 1.54
CA CYS A 193 5.98 -10.76 0.41
C CYS A 193 6.93 -9.91 -0.47
N GLY A 194 8.24 -9.93 -0.22
CA GLY A 194 9.25 -9.38 -1.14
C GLY A 194 8.93 -8.00 -1.71
N ILE A 195 8.81 -6.97 -0.86
CA ILE A 195 9.12 -5.61 -1.31
C ILE A 195 10.66 -5.58 -1.42
N THR A 196 11.14 -6.24 -2.48
CA THR A 196 12.43 -6.92 -2.69
C THR A 196 13.34 -7.08 -1.49
#